data_AF-A0A8K0J5F9-F1
#
_entry.id   AF-A0A8K0J5F9-F1
#
_cell.length_a   1.000
_cell.length_b   1.000
_cell.length_c   1.000
_cell.angle_alpha   90.00
_cell.angle_beta   90.00
_cell.angle_gamma   90.00
#
_symmetry.space_group_name_H-M   'P 1'
#
loop_
_entity.id
_entity.type
_entity.pdbx_description
1 polymer ?
#
loop_
_entity_poly.entity_id
_entity_poly.type
_entity_poly.pdbx_seq_one_letter_code
_entity_poly.pdbx_strand_id
1 'polypeptide(L)'
;MTVIDETTTARKIPLLEPSTVKLALSADHATQQHILRSRNDIRNILSCDGSDTRLMVVVGPCSIHDVDAALHYASLLANAAELFRQELLLVMRVYVEKPRSTVGWKGLIHDPDYAAESRVGPPASSPAGPGARPRQPELNKGVLLSRK
;
A
#
# COMPACT_ATOMS: atom_id res chain seq x y z
N MET A 1 -20.41 20.19 -36.82
CA MET A 1 -19.30 20.29 -35.84
C MET A 1 -19.76 19.54 -34.60
N THR A 2 -19.40 18.27 -34.49
CA THR A 2 -19.96 17.35 -33.49
C THR A 2 -19.32 17.63 -32.13
N VAL A 3 -20.14 18.03 -31.15
CA VAL A 3 -19.73 18.07 -29.75
C VAL A 3 -19.52 16.62 -29.33
N ILE A 4 -18.26 16.22 -29.15
CA ILE A 4 -17.93 14.96 -28.50
C ILE A 4 -18.32 15.10 -27.02
N ASP A 5 -19.32 14.31 -26.66
CA ASP A 5 -20.03 14.36 -25.41
C ASP A 5 -19.21 13.68 -24.31
N GLU A 6 -18.86 14.42 -23.26
CA GLU A 6 -18.19 13.93 -22.03
C GLU A 6 -19.20 13.18 -21.11
N THR A 7 -20.13 12.40 -21.67
CA THR A 7 -21.23 11.79 -20.90
C THR A 7 -20.85 10.60 -20.03
N THR A 8 -19.62 10.07 -20.17
CA THR A 8 -19.17 8.86 -19.43
C THR A 8 -18.01 9.16 -18.48
N THR A 9 -17.62 10.43 -18.31
CA THR A 9 -16.44 10.76 -17.52
C THR A 9 -16.77 10.79 -16.03
N ALA A 10 -16.29 9.78 -15.29
CA ALA A 10 -16.34 9.78 -13.84
C ALA A 10 -15.71 11.06 -13.25
N ARG A 11 -16.20 11.47 -12.07
CA ARG A 11 -15.73 12.67 -11.37
C ARG A 11 -14.20 12.68 -11.27
N LYS A 12 -13.56 13.70 -11.84
CA LYS A 12 -12.12 13.94 -11.72
C LYS A 12 -11.84 14.64 -10.38
N ILE A 13 -10.96 14.06 -9.58
CA ILE A 13 -10.49 14.65 -8.31
C ILE A 13 -8.98 14.85 -8.45
N PRO A 14 -8.45 16.06 -8.23
CA PRO A 14 -7.01 16.29 -8.30
C PRO A 14 -6.30 15.49 -7.19
N LEU A 15 -5.21 14.84 -7.55
CA LEU A 15 -4.34 14.14 -6.61
C LEU A 15 -3.32 15.11 -6.00
N LEU A 16 -2.76 14.71 -4.85
CA LEU A 16 -1.70 15.47 -4.23
C LEU A 16 -0.40 15.36 -5.04
N GLU A 17 0.28 16.48 -5.23
CA GLU A 17 1.55 16.51 -5.95
C GLU A 17 2.64 15.69 -5.23
N PRO A 18 3.50 14.93 -5.95
CA PRO A 18 4.53 14.11 -5.33
C PRO A 18 5.49 14.88 -4.42
N SER A 19 5.79 16.15 -4.74
CA SER A 19 6.62 17.02 -3.90
C SER A 19 5.98 17.28 -2.54
N THR A 20 4.67 17.44 -2.49
CA THR A 20 3.91 17.69 -1.26
C THR A 20 3.91 16.46 -0.36
N VAL A 21 3.71 15.27 -0.93
CA VAL A 21 3.80 14.00 -0.18
C VAL A 21 5.19 13.79 0.39
N LYS A 22 6.24 14.01 -0.41
CA LYS A 22 7.64 13.88 0.04
C LYS A 22 7.98 14.84 1.18
N LEU A 23 7.47 16.07 1.12
CA LEU A 23 7.68 17.05 2.19
C LEU A 23 6.96 16.64 3.47
N ALA A 24 5.71 16.18 3.37
CA ALA A 24 4.92 15.73 4.51
C ALA A 24 5.47 14.44 5.16
N LEU A 25 6.06 13.54 4.36
CA LEU A 25 6.59 12.24 4.77
C LEU A 25 8.11 12.13 4.51
N SER A 26 8.85 13.16 4.93
CA SER A 26 10.31 13.18 4.74
C SER A 26 10.98 12.11 5.61
N ALA A 27 11.78 11.25 4.97
CA ALA A 27 12.61 10.28 5.66
C ALA A 27 13.70 10.99 6.47
N ASP A 28 13.93 10.53 7.69
CA ASP A 28 15.04 11.02 8.52
C ASP A 28 16.41 10.61 7.95
N HIS A 29 17.47 11.21 8.50
CA HIS A 29 18.82 10.96 8.02
C HIS A 29 19.23 9.48 8.16
N ALA A 30 18.83 8.80 9.24
CA ALA A 30 19.18 7.40 9.45
C ALA A 30 18.55 6.49 8.38
N THR A 31 17.28 6.73 8.05
CA THR A 31 16.53 6.03 7.01
C THR A 31 17.12 6.28 5.63
N GLN A 32 17.46 7.54 5.32
CA GLN A 32 18.12 7.88 4.04
C GLN A 32 19.44 7.14 3.88
N GLN A 33 20.28 7.13 4.92
CA GLN A 33 21.55 6.42 4.92
C GLN A 33 21.35 4.90 4.80
N HIS A 34 20.34 4.34 5.47
CA HIS A 34 19.99 2.93 5.33
C HIS A 34 19.62 2.60 3.88
N ILE A 35 18.73 3.38 3.25
CA ILE A 35 18.34 3.18 1.85
C ILE A 35 19.55 3.23 0.90
N LEU A 36 20.47 4.18 1.11
CA LEU A 36 21.68 4.30 0.30
C LEU A 36 22.59 3.07 0.45
N ARG A 37 22.83 2.62 1.69
CA ARG A 37 23.60 1.41 1.98
C ARG A 37 22.97 0.17 1.35
N SER A 38 21.68 -0.06 1.58
CA SER A 38 20.97 -1.23 1.01
C SER A 38 21.02 -1.24 -0.52
N ARG A 39 20.91 -0.07 -1.18
CA ARG A 39 21.06 0.01 -2.64
C ARG A 39 22.47 -0.34 -3.11
N ASN A 40 23.50 0.03 -2.34
CA ASN A 40 24.88 -0.33 -2.67
C ASN A 40 25.12 -1.82 -2.45
N ASP A 41 24.63 -2.39 -1.35
CA ASP A 41 24.71 -3.83 -1.10
C ASP A 41 24.05 -4.64 -2.23
N ILE A 42 22.85 -4.23 -2.66
CA ILE A 42 22.17 -4.85 -3.80
C ILE A 42 23.03 -4.74 -5.08
N ARG A 43 23.63 -3.57 -5.34
CA ARG A 43 24.51 -3.40 -6.50
C ARG A 43 25.69 -4.35 -6.43
N ASN A 44 26.38 -4.43 -5.29
CA ASN A 44 27.55 -5.28 -5.12
C ASN A 44 27.21 -6.75 -5.38
N ILE A 45 26.09 -7.25 -4.87
CA ILE A 45 25.62 -8.62 -5.14
C ILE A 45 25.33 -8.82 -6.64
N LEU A 46 24.76 -7.82 -7.32
CA LEU A 46 24.39 -7.90 -8.74
C LEU A 46 25.57 -7.63 -9.71
N SER A 47 26.69 -7.07 -9.25
CA SER A 47 27.83 -6.70 -10.10
C SER A 47 28.55 -7.89 -10.74
N CYS A 48 28.30 -9.12 -10.28
CA CYS A 48 28.91 -10.37 -10.78
C CYS A 48 30.46 -10.40 -10.71
N ASP A 49 31.10 -9.48 -9.98
CA ASP A 49 32.56 -9.42 -9.78
C ASP A 49 33.05 -10.26 -8.59
N GLY A 50 32.12 -10.87 -7.85
CA GLY A 50 32.41 -11.71 -6.68
C GLY A 50 32.73 -10.91 -5.40
N SER A 51 32.56 -9.59 -5.40
CA SER A 51 32.83 -8.74 -4.23
C SER A 51 31.85 -8.96 -3.07
N ASP A 52 30.61 -9.33 -3.38
CA ASP A 52 29.59 -9.72 -2.40
C ASP A 52 28.98 -11.06 -2.83
N THR A 53 29.22 -12.09 -2.02
CA THR A 53 28.80 -13.47 -2.28
C THR A 53 27.50 -13.85 -1.58
N ARG A 54 26.88 -12.89 -0.87
CA ARG A 54 25.62 -13.12 -0.17
C ARG A 54 24.48 -13.36 -1.14
N LEU A 55 23.52 -14.17 -0.72
CA LEU A 55 22.28 -14.37 -1.47
C LEU A 55 21.28 -13.26 -1.13
N MET A 56 20.86 -12.48 -2.13
CA MET A 56 19.76 -11.53 -1.97
C MET A 56 18.41 -12.26 -2.00
N VAL A 57 17.60 -12.05 -0.96
CA VAL A 57 16.28 -12.67 -0.83
C VAL A 57 15.21 -11.60 -0.65
N VAL A 58 14.29 -11.51 -1.61
CA VAL A 58 13.12 -10.63 -1.53
C VAL A 58 11.95 -11.43 -0.97
N VAL A 59 11.51 -11.12 0.25
CA VAL A 59 10.51 -11.91 0.98
C VAL A 59 9.54 -11.02 1.74
N GLY A 60 8.28 -11.43 1.84
CA GLY A 60 7.26 -10.70 2.58
C GLY A 60 5.83 -11.10 2.22
N PRO A 61 4.83 -10.45 2.83
CA PRO A 61 3.43 -10.66 2.51
C PRO A 61 3.13 -10.52 1.01
N CYS A 62 2.08 -11.18 0.52
CA CYS A 62 1.68 -11.12 -0.90
C CYS A 62 1.23 -9.72 -1.31
N SER A 63 0.49 -9.05 -0.43
CA SER A 63 0.12 -7.64 -0.47
C SER A 63 -0.18 -7.17 0.95
N ILE A 64 0.21 -5.94 1.29
CA ILE A 64 -0.04 -5.34 2.60
C ILE A 64 -1.43 -4.74 2.61
N HIS A 65 -2.29 -5.25 3.49
CA HIS A 65 -3.64 -4.73 3.76
C HIS A 65 -3.82 -4.30 5.22
N ASP A 66 -2.97 -4.79 6.12
CA ASP A 66 -2.91 -4.43 7.54
C ASP A 66 -1.52 -3.89 7.84
N VAL A 67 -1.45 -2.63 8.29
CA VAL A 67 -0.19 -1.91 8.57
C VAL A 67 0.48 -2.45 9.83
N ASP A 68 -0.29 -2.78 10.87
CA ASP A 68 0.26 -3.26 12.14
C ASP A 68 0.84 -4.67 11.96
N ALA A 69 0.15 -5.54 11.24
CA ALA A 69 0.67 -6.85 10.88
C ALA A 69 1.94 -6.76 10.02
N ALA A 70 2.01 -5.78 9.10
CA ALA A 70 3.21 -5.55 8.29
C ALA A 70 4.40 -5.05 9.13
N LEU A 71 4.18 -4.16 10.11
CA LEU A 71 5.23 -3.69 11.02
C LEU A 71 5.71 -4.79 11.96
N HIS A 72 4.81 -5.65 12.44
CA HIS A 72 5.18 -6.83 13.22
C HIS A 72 6.05 -7.79 12.39
N TYR A 73 5.65 -8.07 11.14
CA TYR A 73 6.46 -8.87 10.22
C TYR A 73 7.83 -8.24 9.95
N ALA A 74 7.88 -6.92 9.73
CA ALA A 74 9.13 -6.19 9.51
C ALA A 74 10.10 -6.34 10.69
N SER A 75 9.57 -6.29 11.92
CA SER A 75 10.35 -6.48 13.14
C SER A 75 10.96 -7.89 13.24
N LEU A 76 10.17 -8.92 12.92
CA LEU A 76 10.65 -10.30 12.87
C LEU A 76 11.71 -10.49 11.78
N LEU A 77 11.49 -9.90 10.60
CA LEU A 77 12.44 -9.98 9.49
C LEU A 77 13.75 -9.24 9.79
N ALA A 78 13.69 -8.10 10.49
CA ALA A 78 14.88 -7.36 10.91
C ALA A 78 15.77 -8.20 11.85
N ASN A 79 15.18 -8.90 12.82
CA ASN A 79 15.91 -9.82 13.69
C ASN A 79 16.56 -10.96 12.90
N ALA A 80 15.84 -11.53 11.93
CA ALA A 80 16.40 -12.56 11.05
C ALA A 80 17.52 -12.02 10.15
N ALA A 81 17.38 -10.80 9.65
CA ALA A 81 18.38 -10.16 8.80
C ALA A 81 19.71 -9.99 9.54
N GLU A 82 19.68 -9.63 10.83
CA GLU A 82 20.88 -9.56 11.66
C GLU A 82 21.51 -10.95 11.89
N LEU A 83 20.70 -11.98 12.14
CA LEU A 83 21.18 -13.34 12.36
C LEU A 83 21.90 -13.91 11.13
N PHE A 84 21.39 -13.63 9.93
CA PHE A 84 21.91 -14.19 8.67
C PHE A 84 22.72 -13.18 7.85
N ARG A 85 23.11 -12.02 8.40
CA ARG A 85 23.73 -10.91 7.66
C ARG A 85 25.01 -11.26 6.87
N GLN A 86 25.70 -12.33 7.27
CA GLN A 86 26.94 -12.79 6.64
C GLN A 86 26.67 -13.59 5.36
N GLU A 87 25.50 -14.20 5.25
CA GLU A 87 25.13 -15.13 4.17
C GLU A 87 24.02 -14.56 3.28
N LEU A 88 23.11 -13.77 3.87
CA LEU A 88 21.90 -13.29 3.21
C LEU A 88 21.80 -11.77 3.25
N LEU A 89 21.28 -11.20 2.17
CA LEU A 89 20.71 -9.85 2.14
C LEU A 89 19.19 -9.96 2.05
N LEU A 90 18.51 -9.84 3.19
CA LEU A 90 17.04 -9.89 3.25
C LEU A 90 16.44 -8.53 2.89
N VAL A 91 15.50 -8.53 1.93
CA VAL A 91 14.76 -7.35 1.49
C VAL A 91 13.27 -7.60 1.68
N MET A 92 12.62 -6.80 2.52
CA MET A 92 11.18 -6.91 2.72
C MET A 92 10.42 -6.53 1.44
N ARG A 93 9.54 -7.42 0.99
CA ARG A 93 8.57 -7.11 -0.07
C ARG A 93 7.40 -6.30 0.50
N VAL A 94 7.22 -5.08 -0.02
CA VAL A 94 6.15 -4.15 0.37
C VAL A 94 5.28 -3.83 -0.85
N TYR A 95 4.38 -4.76 -1.20
CA TYR A 95 3.41 -4.55 -2.29
C TYR A 95 2.09 -4.07 -1.71
N VAL A 96 1.63 -2.90 -2.15
CA VAL A 96 0.40 -2.27 -1.66
C VAL A 96 -0.82 -2.61 -2.51
N GLU A 97 -0.61 -3.20 -3.69
CA GLU A 97 -1.65 -3.59 -4.62
C GLU A 97 -1.29 -4.92 -5.29
N LYS A 98 -2.30 -5.57 -5.87
CA LYS A 98 -2.11 -6.76 -6.71
C LYS A 98 -2.81 -6.51 -8.04
N PRO A 99 -2.10 -6.59 -9.19
CA PRO A 99 -2.75 -6.47 -10.48
C PRO A 99 -3.74 -7.63 -10.67
N ARG A 100 -5.00 -7.30 -10.96
CA ARG A 100 -6.09 -8.25 -11.18
C ARG A 100 -6.84 -7.90 -12.46
N SER A 101 -7.30 -8.92 -13.18
CA SER A 101 -8.22 -8.78 -14.32
C SER A 101 -9.70 -8.87 -13.93
N THR A 102 -9.98 -9.15 -12.66
CA THR A 102 -11.34 -9.33 -12.11
C THR A 102 -11.59 -8.39 -10.94
N VAL A 103 -12.86 -8.25 -10.54
CA VAL A 103 -13.28 -7.41 -9.41
C VAL A 103 -12.70 -7.97 -8.10
N GLY A 104 -12.09 -7.11 -7.30
CA GLY A 104 -11.51 -7.41 -6.00
C GLY A 104 -11.02 -6.15 -5.28
N TRP A 105 -10.42 -6.31 -4.10
CA TRP A 105 -9.81 -5.20 -3.38
C TRP A 105 -8.71 -4.54 -4.23
N LYS A 106 -8.72 -3.20 -4.28
CA LYS A 106 -7.87 -2.40 -5.17
C LYS A 106 -6.48 -2.13 -4.62
N GLY A 107 -6.21 -2.50 -3.36
CA GLY A 107 -4.95 -2.24 -2.69
C GLY A 107 -5.01 -1.06 -1.72
N LEU A 108 -4.01 -0.98 -0.85
CA LEU A 108 -3.96 -0.08 0.30
C LEU A 108 -3.95 1.41 -0.09
N ILE A 109 -3.30 1.75 -1.21
CA ILE A 109 -3.28 3.13 -1.72
C ILE A 109 -4.66 3.56 -2.20
N HIS A 110 -5.45 2.63 -2.74
CA HIS A 110 -6.72 2.94 -3.40
C HIS A 110 -7.95 2.73 -2.50
N ASP A 111 -7.85 1.85 -1.52
CA ASP A 111 -8.93 1.49 -0.59
C ASP A 111 -8.33 1.11 0.78
N PRO A 112 -7.88 2.10 1.57
CA PRO A 112 -7.16 1.88 2.83
C PRO A 112 -8.06 1.36 3.96
N ASP A 113 -9.36 1.66 3.90
CA ASP A 113 -10.35 1.27 4.91
C ASP A 113 -10.94 -0.12 4.66
N TYR A 114 -10.23 -0.96 3.89
CA TYR A 114 -10.67 -2.31 3.60
C TYR A 114 -10.68 -3.16 4.87
N ALA A 115 -11.83 -3.20 5.52
CA ALA A 115 -12.17 -4.32 6.38
C ALA A 115 -12.39 -5.51 5.46
N ALA A 116 -11.58 -6.56 5.64
CA ALA A 116 -11.86 -7.87 5.07
C ALA A 116 -13.18 -8.39 5.68
N GLU A 117 -14.32 -7.85 5.25
CA GLU A 117 -15.60 -8.51 5.46
C GLU A 117 -15.44 -9.89 4.83
N SER A 118 -15.60 -10.93 5.63
CA SER A 118 -15.82 -12.29 5.16
C SER A 118 -17.11 -12.32 4.33
N ARG A 119 -17.04 -11.83 3.09
CA ARG A 119 -18.10 -12.04 2.11
C ARG A 119 -17.96 -13.46 1.58
N VAL A 120 -18.24 -14.42 2.46
CA VAL A 120 -18.99 -15.60 2.02
C VAL A 120 -20.38 -15.04 1.71
N GLY A 121 -20.56 -14.54 0.49
CA GLY A 121 -21.90 -14.24 0.01
C GLY A 121 -22.70 -15.53 0.01
N PRO A 122 -23.98 -15.52 0.47
CA PRO A 122 -24.82 -16.69 0.32
C PRO A 122 -24.92 -17.04 -1.18
N PRO A 123 -25.05 -18.33 -1.55
CA PRO A 123 -25.18 -18.71 -2.96
C PRO A 123 -26.36 -17.97 -3.58
N ALA A 124 -26.15 -17.48 -4.81
CA ALA A 124 -27.12 -16.68 -5.54
C ALA A 124 -28.43 -17.46 -5.76
N SER A 125 -29.44 -17.22 -4.92
CA SER A 125 -30.88 -17.30 -5.21
C SER A 125 -31.72 -17.17 -3.93
N SER A 126 -32.15 -15.96 -3.58
CA SER A 126 -33.46 -15.74 -2.95
C SER A 126 -33.84 -14.26 -2.91
N PRO A 127 -35.13 -13.92 -3.13
CA PRO A 127 -35.58 -12.54 -3.29
C PRO A 127 -35.70 -11.81 -1.94
N ALA A 128 -35.60 -10.49 -2.03
CA ALA A 128 -35.55 -9.55 -0.92
C ALA A 128 -36.73 -9.66 0.07
N GLY A 129 -36.42 -9.68 1.38
CA GLY A 129 -37.37 -9.40 2.46
C GLY A 129 -37.27 -7.93 2.94
N PRO A 130 -38.36 -7.29 3.39
CA PRO A 130 -38.40 -5.86 3.66
C PRO A 130 -37.91 -5.56 5.08
N GLY A 131 -36.85 -4.75 5.23
CA GLY A 131 -36.35 -4.39 6.57
C GLY A 131 -35.20 -3.39 6.68
N ALA A 132 -34.84 -2.67 5.61
CA ALA A 132 -33.77 -1.67 5.71
C ALA A 132 -34.29 -0.35 6.27
N ARG A 133 -33.76 0.10 7.43
CA ARG A 133 -34.02 1.42 8.01
C ARG A 133 -33.53 2.55 7.07
N PRO A 134 -34.21 3.72 7.04
CA PRO A 134 -33.78 4.83 6.21
C PRO A 134 -32.47 5.45 6.75
N ARG A 135 -31.53 5.74 5.84
CA ARG A 135 -30.29 6.47 6.14
C ARG A 135 -30.63 7.93 6.42
N GLN A 136 -30.13 8.48 7.54
CA GLN A 136 -30.20 9.93 7.80
C GLN A 136 -29.21 10.67 6.89
N PRO A 137 -29.53 11.91 6.45
CA PRO A 137 -28.61 12.71 5.65
C PRO A 137 -27.46 13.27 6.50
N GLU A 138 -26.23 13.00 6.06
CA GLU A 138 -24.97 13.49 6.66
C GLU A 138 -24.91 15.02 6.71
N LEU A 139 -24.65 15.54 7.91
CA LEU A 139 -24.34 16.95 8.18
C LEU A 139 -23.02 17.34 7.51
N ASN A 140 -23.07 18.36 6.66
CA ASN A 140 -21.92 18.96 5.98
C ASN A 140 -20.96 19.59 7.01
N LYS A 141 -19.85 18.90 7.37
CA LYS A 141 -18.78 19.42 8.24
C LYS A 141 -17.86 20.39 7.50
N GLY A 142 -18.45 21.41 6.90
CA GLY A 142 -17.76 22.48 6.19
C GLY A 142 -17.79 23.81 6.94
N VAL A 143 -17.68 23.84 8.27
CA VAL A 143 -17.39 25.05 9.05
C VAL A 143 -16.66 24.65 10.32
N LEU A 144 -15.33 24.63 10.30
CA LEU A 144 -14.53 24.84 11.50
C LEU A 144 -13.10 25.17 11.07
N LEU A 145 -12.58 26.27 11.64
CA LEU A 145 -11.22 26.83 11.56
C LEU A 145 -11.06 28.06 10.64
N SER A 146 -11.81 29.11 10.96
CA SER A 146 -11.27 30.47 10.93
C SER A 146 -11.24 31.02 12.35
N ARG A 147 -10.16 30.70 13.06
CA ARG A 147 -9.64 31.43 14.23
C ARG A 147 -8.15 31.09 14.37
N LYS A 148 -7.30 31.93 13.81
CA LYS A 148 -6.16 32.61 14.46
C LYS A 148 -5.49 33.51 13.43
#